data_AF-A0A1B3LXD6-F1
#
_entry.id   AF-A0A1B3LXD6-F1
#
_cell.length_a   1.000
_cell.length_b   1.000
_cell.length_c   1.000
_cell.angle_alpha   90.00
_cell.angle_beta   90.00
_cell.angle_gamma   90.00
#
_symmetry.space_group_name_H-M   'P 1'
#
loop_
_entity.id
_entity.type
_entity.pdbx_description
1 polymer ?
#
loop_
_entity_poly.entity_id
_entity_poly.type
_entity_poly.pdbx_seq_one_letter_code
_entity_poly.pdbx_strand_id
1 'polypeptide(L)' 'MASQIFHDQRNRWQAPIAAPRYIVHFLKEGKEQKTPWFHSSDKAQKALKLMQAKYGTRNCIIVMD' A
#
# COMPACT_ATOMS: atom_id res chain seq x y z
N MET A 1 -7.25 -26.70 -25.50
CA MET A 1 -7.55 -25.55 -24.60
C MET A 1 -7.97 -26.14 -23.26
N ALA A 2 -7.06 -26.20 -22.28
CA ALA A 2 -7.35 -26.78 -20.96
C ALA A 2 -7.31 -25.66 -19.91
N SER A 3 -8.46 -25.32 -19.36
CA SER A 3 -8.65 -24.36 -18.28
C SER A 3 -8.39 -25.04 -16.94
N GLN A 4 -7.24 -24.75 -16.33
CA GLN A 4 -6.86 -25.26 -15.02
C GLN A 4 -7.55 -24.41 -13.94
N ILE A 5 -8.56 -24.97 -13.29
CA ILE A 5 -9.25 -24.37 -12.15
C ILE A 5 -8.37 -24.62 -10.92
N PHE A 6 -7.68 -23.59 -10.45
CA PHE A 6 -6.92 -23.64 -9.20
C PHE A 6 -7.91 -23.60 -8.02
N HIS A 7 -8.19 -24.76 -7.42
CA HIS A 7 -8.83 -24.85 -6.12
C HIS A 7 -7.83 -24.42 -5.04
N ASP A 8 -7.95 -23.18 -4.58
CA ASP A 8 -7.23 -22.63 -3.41
C ASP A 8 -7.80 -23.28 -2.14
N GLN A 9 -7.30 -24.47 -1.77
CA GLN A 9 -7.58 -25.11 -0.48
C GLN A 9 -6.72 -24.47 0.62
N ARG A 10 -7.14 -23.31 1.14
CA ARG A 10 -6.53 -22.74 2.36
C ARG A 10 -7.03 -23.47 3.61
N ASN A 11 -6.09 -24.06 4.33
CA ASN A 11 -6.31 -24.72 5.61
C ASN A 11 -6.73 -23.66 6.66
N ARG A 12 -7.82 -23.90 7.42
CA ARG A 12 -8.38 -22.94 8.43
C ARG A 12 -7.39 -22.56 9.54
N TRP A 13 -6.26 -23.26 9.65
CA TRP A 13 -5.20 -23.05 10.63
C TRP A 13 -4.02 -22.20 10.13
N GLN A 14 -4.00 -21.81 8.85
CA GLN A 14 -3.07 -20.77 8.41
C GLN A 14 -3.56 -19.45 8.98
N ALA A 15 -2.75 -18.85 9.87
CA ALA A 15 -2.94 -17.45 10.23
C ALA A 15 -3.09 -16.67 8.92
N PRO A 16 -4.12 -15.82 8.77
CA PRO A 16 -4.25 -15.03 7.56
C PRO A 16 -2.92 -14.32 7.37
N ILE A 17 -2.25 -14.57 6.24
CA ILE A 17 -1.06 -13.81 5.84
C ILE A 17 -1.54 -12.37 5.93
N ALA A 18 -1.06 -11.63 6.94
CA ALA A 18 -1.60 -10.33 7.27
C ALA A 18 -1.59 -9.50 5.98
N ALA A 19 -2.76 -9.00 5.57
CA ALA A 19 -2.84 -8.28 4.31
C ALA A 19 -1.86 -7.10 4.38
N PRO A 20 -0.98 -6.92 3.38
CA PRO A 20 0.06 -5.90 3.43
C PRO A 20 -0.57 -4.54 3.64
N ARG A 21 0.04 -3.75 4.55
CA ARG A 21 -0.43 -2.40 4.87
C ARG A 21 0.52 -1.39 4.25
N TYR A 22 -0.04 -0.36 3.65
CA TYR A 22 0.72 0.69 2.99
C TYR A 22 0.45 2.03 3.64
N ILE A 23 1.48 2.85 3.79
CA ILE A 23 1.35 4.22 4.29
C ILE A 23 2.20 5.14 3.43
N VAL A 24 1.76 6.39 3.24
CA VAL A 24 2.54 7.40 2.54
C VAL A 24 3.07 8.39 3.59
N HIS A 25 4.39 8.46 3.70
CA HIS A 25 5.08 9.49 4.48
C HIS A 25 5.42 10.66 3.55
N PHE A 26 5.24 11.88 4.04
CA PHE A 26 5.58 13.07 3.28
C PHE A 26 6.06 14.22 4.16
N LEU A 27 6.86 15.11 3.59
CA LEU A 27 7.30 16.35 4.25
C LEU A 27 6.39 17.51 3.86
N LYS A 28 5.81 18.18 4.87
CA LYS A 28 5.11 19.44 4.71
C LYS A 28 5.77 20.48 5.61
N GLU A 29 6.31 21.54 5.01
CA GLU A 29 6.94 22.65 5.75
C GLU A 29 8.07 22.18 6.69
N GLY A 30 8.87 21.21 6.24
CA GLY A 30 9.95 20.61 7.02
C GLY A 30 9.51 19.66 8.14
N LYS A 31 8.21 19.39 8.28
CA LYS A 31 7.67 18.42 9.24
C LYS A 31 7.23 17.15 8.53
N GLU A 32 7.58 16.02 9.10
CA GLU A 32 7.08 14.72 8.64
C GLU A 32 5.60 14.55 8.97
N GLN A 33 4.85 14.09 8.00
CA GLN A 33 3.44 13.78 8.07
C GLN A 33 3.20 12.43 7.40
N LYS A 34 2.07 11.81 7.75
CA LYS A 34 1.70 10.50 7.22
C LYS A 34 0.22 10.40 6.92
N THR A 35 -0.11 9.62 5.90
CA THR A 35 -1.50 9.27 5.59
C THR A 35 -2.03 8.19 6.54
N PRO A 36 -3.34 7.92 6.54
CA PRO A 36 -3.86 6.66 7.04
C PRO A 36 -3.26 5.46 6.31
N TRP A 37 -3.35 4.29 6.93
CA TRP A 37 -2.98 3.02 6.32
C TRP A 37 -3.95 2.64 5.21
N PHE A 38 -3.41 2.08 4.13
CA PHE A 38 -4.15 1.49 3.02
C PHE A 38 -3.92 -0.02 3.02
N HIS A 39 -4.98 -0.78 2.75
CA HIS A 39 -4.89 -2.24 2.56
C HIS A 39 -4.73 -2.64 1.08
N SER A 40 -4.54 -1.66 0.20
CA SER A 40 -4.44 -1.86 -1.25
C SER A 40 -3.30 -1.01 -1.80
N SER A 41 -2.39 -1.67 -2.52
CA SER A 41 -1.25 -1.04 -3.17
C SER A 41 -1.68 0.02 -4.18
N ASP A 42 -2.74 -0.22 -4.95
CA ASP A 42 -3.27 0.75 -5.94
C ASP A 42 -3.72 2.06 -5.26
N LYS A 43 -4.45 1.95 -4.15
CA LYS A 43 -4.90 3.14 -3.39
C LYS A 43 -3.72 3.91 -2.82
N ALA A 44 -2.72 3.20 -2.30
CA ALA A 44 -1.52 3.82 -1.75
C ALA A 44 -0.67 4.49 -2.83
N GLN A 45 -0.56 3.90 -4.02
CA GLN A 45 0.13 4.51 -5.16
C GLN A 45 -0.60 5.75 -5.69
N LYS A 46 -1.93 5.75 -5.73
CA LYS A 46 -2.72 6.95 -6.06
C LYS A 46 -2.52 8.05 -5.03
N ALA A 47 -2.54 7.71 -3.74
CA ALA A 47 -2.23 8.65 -2.66
C ALA A 47 -0.81 9.21 -2.79
N LEU A 48 0.18 8.37 -3.09
CA LEU A 48 1.56 8.81 -3.32
C LEU A 48 1.64 9.81 -4.48
N LYS A 49 1.05 9.51 -5.64
CA LYS A 49 1.04 10.44 -6.78
C LYS A 49 0.42 11.79 -6.43
N LEU A 50 -0.68 11.78 -5.67
CA LEU A 50 -1.35 13.00 -5.22
C LEU A 50 -0.45 13.81 -4.25
N MET A 51 0.21 13.14 -3.31
CA MET A 51 1.14 13.81 -2.39
C MET A 51 2.37 14.33 -3.11
N GLN A 52 2.93 13.58 -4.06
CA GLN A 52 4.06 14.00 -4.88
C GLN A 52 3.72 15.23 -5.73
N ALA A 53 2.50 15.30 -6.28
CA ALA A 53 2.03 16.48 -7.02
C ALA A 53 1.88 17.71 -6.11
N LYS A 54 1.53 17.52 -4.83
CA LYS A 54 1.28 18.62 -3.88
C LYS A 54 2.53 19.11 -3.16
N TYR A 55 3.42 18.19 -2.77
CA TYR A 55 4.55 18.45 -1.89
C TYR A 55 5.92 18.14 -2.53
N GLY A 56 5.93 17.64 -3.77
CA GLY A 56 7.12 17.30 -4.54
C GLY A 56 7.51 15.83 -4.45
N THR A 57 8.02 15.29 -5.56
CA THR A 57 8.33 13.86 -5.72
C THR A 57 9.33 13.32 -4.70
N ARG A 58 10.36 14.12 -4.36
CA ARG A 58 11.42 13.74 -3.41
C ARG A 58 10.99 13.80 -1.94
N ASN A 59 9.85 14.42 -1.68
CA ASN A 59 9.35 14.65 -0.33
C ASN A 59 8.32 13.62 0.11
N CYS A 60 7.99 12.63 -0.74
CA CYS A 60 6.95 11.65 -0.46
C CYS A 60 7.45 10.23 -0.76
N ILE A 61 7.24 9.30 0.18
CA ILE A 61 7.59 7.89 0.04
C ILE A 61 6.42 7.00 0.48
N ILE A 62 6.31 5.83 -0.15
CA ILE A 62 5.40 4.78 0.29
C ILE A 62 6.19 3.77 1.13
N VAL A 63 5.63 3.38 2.27
CA VAL A 63 6.18 2.36 3.16
C VAL A 63 5.17 1.22 3.24
N MET A 64 5.66 -0.02 3.19
CA MET A 64 4.87 -1.23 3.33
C MET A 64 5.26 -1.91 4.64
N ASP A 65 4.26 -2.31 5.41
CA ASP A 65 4.37 -3.11 6.63
C ASP A 65 3.79 -4.52 6.40
#